data_AF-A0A527ZES9-F1
#
_entry.id   AF-A0A527ZES9-F1
#
_cell.length_a   1.000
_cell.length_b   1.000
_cell.length_c   1.000
_cell.angle_alpha   90.00
_cell.angle_beta   90.00
_cell.angle_gamma   90.00
#
_symmetry.space_group_name_H-M   'P 1'
#
loop_
_entity.id
_entity.type
_entity.pdbx_description
1 polymer ?
#
loop_
_entity_poly.entity_id
_entity_poly.type
_entity_poly.pdbx_seq_one_letter_code
_entity_poly.pdbx_strand_id
1 'polypeptide(L)'
;LSIAAPAPALAGPASNAVKFFYMPEVKFEADAKYRDRFTEPVTKLFDLNDQAQKNKPDEVPCIDFAPGLDAQDYDEKTVAKTLKLSEAVDGDSASVTVTFNLFPEGDGSKREMVWSLKK
;
A
#
# COMPACT_ATOMS: atom_id res chain seq x y z
N LEU A 1 -4.29 41.67 18.93
CA LEU A 1 -4.57 40.36 18.27
C LEU A 1 -3.25 39.80 17.76
N SER A 2 -2.72 38.72 18.32
CA SER A 2 -1.57 38.00 17.75
C SER A 2 -2.07 36.97 16.76
N ILE A 3 -1.60 37.05 15.51
CA ILE A 3 -1.83 36.04 14.47
C ILE A 3 -0.81 34.93 14.72
N ALA A 4 -1.27 33.74 15.12
CA ALA A 4 -0.42 32.56 15.18
C ALA A 4 -0.07 32.15 13.74
N ALA A 5 1.22 32.11 13.41
CA ALA A 5 1.67 31.59 12.13
C ALA A 5 1.39 30.07 12.07
N PRO A 6 0.89 29.53 10.95
CA PRO A 6 0.67 28.10 10.81
C PRO A 6 2.01 27.38 10.92
N ALA A 7 2.12 26.48 11.91
CA ALA A 7 3.25 25.58 11.98
C ALA A 7 3.23 24.67 10.74
N PRO A 8 4.38 24.39 10.12
CA PRO A 8 4.44 23.42 9.04
C PRO A 8 3.89 22.09 9.54
N ALA A 9 2.87 21.57 8.86
CA ALA A 9 2.40 20.22 9.10
C ALA A 9 3.53 19.28 8.71
N LEU A 10 4.26 18.76 9.69
CA LEU A 10 5.24 17.71 9.46
C LEU A 10 4.46 16.48 9.00
N ALA A 11 4.59 16.11 7.73
CA ALA A 11 4.19 14.80 7.28
C ALA A 11 4.90 13.79 8.20
N GLY A 12 4.14 12.84 8.76
CA GLY A 12 4.71 11.78 9.58
C GLY A 12 5.69 10.90 8.77
N PRO A 13 6.27 9.87 9.40
CA PRO A 13 7.14 8.92 8.72
C PRO A 13 6.54 8.37 7.41
N ALA A 14 7.37 8.11 6.41
CA ALA A 14 6.94 7.55 5.12
C ALA A 14 6.16 6.23 5.31
N SER A 15 6.58 5.43 6.28
CA SER A 15 5.92 4.21 6.72
C SER A 15 4.47 4.40 7.16
N ASN A 16 4.03 5.59 7.61
CA ASN A 16 2.62 5.83 7.93
C ASN A 16 1.73 5.80 6.67
N ALA A 17 2.23 6.29 5.54
CA ALA A 17 1.50 6.25 4.27
C ALA A 17 1.31 4.81 3.79
N VAL A 18 2.30 3.94 4.00
CA VAL A 18 2.25 2.52 3.65
C VAL A 18 1.40 1.74 4.65
N LYS A 19 1.59 1.94 5.95
CA LYS A 19 0.85 1.26 7.02
C LYS A 19 -0.66 1.42 6.88
N PHE A 20 -1.11 2.53 6.30
CA PHE A 20 -2.51 2.75 5.95
C PHE A 20 -3.14 1.57 5.18
N PHE A 21 -2.40 0.94 4.25
CA PHE A 21 -2.91 -0.17 3.45
C PHE A 21 -2.99 -1.50 4.21
N TYR A 22 -2.31 -1.62 5.35
CA TYR A 22 -2.27 -2.85 6.15
C TYR A 22 -3.12 -2.77 7.42
N MET A 23 -3.43 -1.57 7.92
CA MET A 23 -4.06 -1.36 9.23
C MET A 23 -5.14 -0.26 9.20
N PRO A 24 -6.19 -0.34 10.05
CA PRO A 24 -6.52 -1.44 10.97
C PRO A 24 -7.03 -2.70 10.25
N GLU A 25 -7.45 -2.56 9.01
CA GLU A 25 -7.84 -3.61 8.08
C GLU A 25 -7.03 -3.43 6.79
N VAL A 26 -6.79 -4.54 6.09
CA VAL A 26 -6.11 -4.53 4.80
C VAL A 26 -6.99 -3.84 3.76
N LYS A 27 -6.41 -2.94 2.98
CA LYS A 27 -7.12 -2.14 1.97
C LYS A 27 -6.62 -2.51 0.59
N PHE A 28 -7.55 -2.67 -0.33
CA PHE A 28 -7.22 -2.90 -1.73
C PHE A 28 -6.62 -1.65 -2.37
N GLU A 29 -5.36 -1.71 -2.79
CA GLU A 29 -4.59 -0.59 -3.30
C GLU A 29 -5.21 0.06 -4.54
N ALA A 30 -5.82 -0.74 -5.42
CA ALA A 30 -6.40 -0.25 -6.67
C ALA A 30 -7.84 0.26 -6.54
N ASP A 31 -8.42 0.25 -5.33
CA ASP A 31 -9.73 0.86 -5.08
C ASP A 31 -9.69 2.35 -5.48
N ALA A 32 -10.68 2.77 -6.26
CA ALA A 32 -10.78 4.12 -6.81
C ALA A 32 -10.66 5.22 -5.75
N LYS A 33 -11.10 4.96 -4.51
CA LYS A 33 -11.06 5.94 -3.41
C LYS A 33 -9.66 6.18 -2.83
N TYR A 34 -8.66 5.38 -3.19
CA TYR A 34 -7.28 5.52 -2.70
C TYR A 34 -6.31 6.01 -3.78
N ARG A 35 -6.78 6.32 -5.00
CA ARG A 35 -5.91 6.72 -6.12
C ARG A 35 -5.12 8.00 -5.86
N ASP A 36 -5.62 8.87 -4.99
CA ASP A 36 -4.94 10.10 -4.55
C ASP A 36 -3.68 9.83 -3.70
N ARG A 37 -3.50 8.60 -3.23
CA ARG A 37 -2.29 8.16 -2.48
C ARG A 37 -1.17 7.66 -3.39
N PHE A 38 -1.43 7.56 -4.69
CA PHE A 38 -0.47 7.04 -5.67
C PHE A 38 -0.09 8.11 -6.69
N THR A 39 1.07 7.92 -7.31
CA THR A 39 1.59 8.74 -8.41
C THR A 39 1.86 7.85 -9.62
N GLU A 40 2.22 8.44 -10.76
CA GLU A 40 2.68 7.65 -11.90
C GLU A 40 3.97 6.88 -11.56
N PRO A 41 4.12 5.62 -12.02
CA PRO A 41 3.30 4.94 -13.03
C PRO A 41 2.06 4.20 -12.49
N VAL A 42 1.84 4.16 -11.18
CA VAL A 42 0.81 3.31 -10.55
C VAL A 42 -0.61 3.73 -10.95
N THR A 43 -0.90 5.03 -10.94
CA THR A 43 -2.22 5.54 -11.37
C THR A 43 -2.57 5.13 -12.80
N LYS A 44 -1.58 5.16 -13.71
CA LYS A 44 -1.76 4.71 -15.10
C LYS A 44 -2.04 3.21 -15.19
N LEU A 45 -1.43 2.39 -14.34
CA LEU A 45 -1.72 0.96 -14.27
C LEU A 45 -3.15 0.69 -13.80
N PHE A 46 -3.64 1.46 -12.82
CA PHE A 46 -5.05 1.37 -12.39
C PHE A 46 -6.01 1.74 -13.52
N ASP A 47 -5.73 2.81 -14.26
CA ASP A 47 -6.59 3.23 -15.37
C ASP A 47 -6.60 2.20 -16.52
N LEU A 48 -5.46 1.56 -16.81
CA LEU A 48 -5.39 0.47 -17.78
C LEU A 48 -6.19 -0.75 -17.31
N ASN A 49 -6.14 -1.08 -16.02
CA ASN A 49 -6.91 -2.17 -15.44
C ASN A 49 -8.43 -1.92 -15.54
N ASP A 50 -8.88 -0.69 -15.24
CA ASP A 50 -10.28 -0.30 -15.39
C ASP A 50 -10.76 -0.38 -16.84
N GLN A 51 -9.92 0.05 -17.79
CA GLN A 51 -10.24 -0.02 -19.22
C GLN A 51 -10.34 -1.47 -19.69
N ALA A 52 -9.43 -2.34 -19.23
CA ALA A 52 -9.49 -3.76 -19.53
C ALA A 52 -10.79 -4.39 -19.00
N GLN A 53 -11.18 -4.12 -17.75
CA GLN A 53 -12.44 -4.58 -17.17
C GLN A 53 -13.67 -4.13 -17.96
N LYS A 54 -13.69 -2.86 -18.41
CA LYS A 54 -14.81 -2.31 -19.19
C LYS A 54 -14.89 -2.88 -20.60
N ASN A 55 -13.74 -3.03 -21.27
CA ASN A 55 -13.68 -3.41 -22.68
C ASN A 55 -13.68 -4.93 -22.89
N LYS A 56 -13.28 -5.68 -21.87
CA LYS A 56 -13.11 -7.14 -21.92
C LYS A 56 -13.59 -7.78 -20.60
N PRO A 57 -14.89 -7.76 -20.31
CA PRO A 57 -15.43 -8.22 -19.03
C PRO A 57 -15.20 -9.72 -18.75
N ASP A 58 -14.94 -10.51 -19.79
CA ASP A 58 -14.66 -11.95 -19.68
C ASP A 58 -13.17 -12.26 -19.39
N GLU A 59 -12.28 -11.26 -19.46
CA GLU A 59 -10.86 -11.41 -19.15
C GLU A 59 -10.57 -11.04 -17.68
N VAL A 60 -9.68 -11.81 -17.05
CA VAL A 60 -9.23 -11.51 -15.68
C VAL A 60 -8.38 -10.23 -15.69
N PRO A 61 -8.66 -9.26 -14.81
CA PRO A 61 -7.88 -8.03 -14.72
C PRO A 61 -6.41 -8.31 -14.38
N CYS A 62 -5.50 -7.42 -14.78
CA CYS A 62 -4.06 -7.62 -14.57
C CYS A 62 -3.62 -7.39 -13.11
N ILE A 63 -4.44 -6.72 -12.31
CA ILE A 63 -4.14 -6.42 -10.91
C ILE A 63 -4.74 -7.51 -10.02
N ASP A 64 -3.90 -8.14 -9.21
CA ASP A 64 -4.30 -9.13 -8.21
C ASP A 64 -5.23 -8.51 -7.15
N PHE A 65 -5.97 -9.34 -6.42
CA PHE A 65 -6.93 -8.89 -5.40
C PHE A 65 -6.28 -8.20 -4.20
N ALA A 66 -5.06 -8.59 -3.85
CA ALA A 66 -4.30 -7.99 -2.75
C ALA A 66 -2.82 -7.83 -3.12
N PRO A 67 -2.48 -6.88 -4.00
CA PRO A 67 -1.12 -6.73 -4.51
C PRO A 67 -0.12 -6.37 -3.40
N GLY A 68 -0.55 -5.66 -2.35
CA GLY A 68 0.29 -5.41 -1.17
C GLY A 68 0.45 -6.60 -0.23
N LEU A 69 -0.24 -7.72 -0.48
CA LEU A 69 -0.06 -8.98 0.25
C LEU A 69 0.62 -10.06 -0.58
N ASP A 70 0.57 -9.96 -1.91
CA ASP A 70 1.04 -11.01 -2.84
C ASP A 70 0.44 -12.38 -2.47
N ALA A 71 -0.89 -12.39 -2.32
CA ALA A 71 -1.65 -13.53 -1.83
C ALA A 71 -3.13 -13.45 -2.24
N GLN A 72 -3.74 -14.63 -2.43
CA GLN A 72 -5.18 -14.76 -2.67
C GLN A 72 -6.00 -14.96 -1.39
N ASP A 73 -5.36 -15.28 -0.27
CA ASP A 73 -5.98 -15.49 1.05
C ASP A 73 -4.99 -15.17 2.18
N TYR A 74 -5.50 -14.74 3.33
CA TYR A 74 -4.73 -14.33 4.51
C TYR A 74 -5.59 -14.28 5.78
N ASP A 75 -4.96 -14.46 6.94
CA ASP A 75 -5.54 -14.15 8.25
C ASP A 75 -5.19 -12.71 8.64
N GLU A 76 -6.17 -11.82 8.61
CA GLU A 76 -6.00 -10.39 8.91
C GLU A 76 -5.34 -10.16 10.27
N LYS A 77 -5.69 -10.96 11.29
CA LYS A 77 -5.10 -10.84 12.63
C LYS A 77 -3.61 -11.19 12.63
N THR A 78 -3.21 -12.19 11.85
CA THR A 78 -1.81 -12.58 11.72
C THR A 78 -1.01 -11.52 10.98
N VAL A 79 -1.55 -10.98 9.87
CA VAL A 79 -0.93 -9.85 9.18
C VAL A 79 -0.72 -8.71 10.16
N ALA A 80 -1.77 -8.25 10.84
CA ALA A 80 -1.71 -7.15 11.81
C ALA A 80 -0.70 -7.41 12.96
N LYS A 81 -0.67 -8.63 13.51
CA LYS A 81 0.19 -9.01 14.63
C LYS A 81 1.67 -9.10 14.24
N THR A 82 1.95 -9.47 13.00
CA THR A 82 3.32 -9.74 12.52
C THR A 82 3.90 -8.61 11.67
N LEU A 83 3.08 -7.63 11.31
CA LEU A 83 3.45 -6.46 10.52
C LEU A 83 4.62 -5.70 11.14
N LYS A 84 5.70 -5.58 10.38
CA LYS A 84 6.85 -4.73 10.67
C LYS A 84 7.12 -3.85 9.47
N LEU A 85 7.44 -2.58 9.73
CA LEU A 85 7.83 -1.62 8.72
C LEU A 85 9.23 -1.10 9.06
N SER A 86 10.09 -1.02 8.06
CA SER A 86 11.33 -0.26 8.12
C SER A 86 11.37 0.70 6.94
N GLU A 87 11.94 1.89 7.14
CA GLU A 87 12.04 2.90 6.09
C GLU A 87 13.48 3.38 5.90
N ALA A 88 13.81 3.70 4.65
CA ALA A 88 15.02 4.41 4.26
C ALA A 88 14.59 5.67 3.50
N VAL A 89 15.02 6.84 3.97
CA VAL A 89 14.65 8.14 3.41
C VAL A 89 15.87 8.76 2.72
N ASP A 90 15.68 9.22 1.49
CA ASP A 90 16.69 9.93 0.69
C ASP A 90 16.06 11.18 0.06
N GLY A 91 16.26 12.33 0.72
CA GLY A 91 15.70 13.62 0.32
C GLY A 91 14.18 13.61 0.25
N ASP A 92 13.66 13.63 -0.97
CA ASP A 92 12.21 13.61 -1.27
C ASP A 92 11.70 12.23 -1.65
N SER A 93 12.56 11.20 -1.63
CA SER A 93 12.18 9.81 -1.87
C SER A 93 12.28 9.00 -0.57
N ALA A 94 11.52 7.92 -0.48
CA ALA A 94 11.68 6.92 0.55
C ALA A 94 11.39 5.51 0.03
N SER A 95 12.06 4.52 0.60
CA SER A 95 11.71 3.11 0.46
C SER A 95 11.17 2.61 1.80
N VAL A 96 10.03 1.95 1.78
CA VAL A 96 9.44 1.32 2.97
C VAL A 96 9.33 -0.19 2.71
N THR A 97 10.06 -0.96 3.50
CA THR A 97 9.97 -2.42 3.50
C THR A 97 8.96 -2.85 4.55
N VAL A 98 7.98 -3.63 4.12
CA VAL A 98 6.94 -4.21 4.97
C VAL A 98 7.15 -5.71 5.04
N THR A 99 7.25 -6.27 6.24
CA THR A 99 7.33 -7.72 6.44
C THR A 99 6.21 -8.19 7.36
N PHE A 100 5.62 -9.34 7.04
CA PHE A 100 4.53 -9.96 7.79
C PHE A 100 4.41 -11.44 7.42
N ASN A 101 3.56 -12.15 8.15
CA ASN A 101 3.09 -13.48 7.81
C ASN A 101 1.61 -13.39 7.38
N LEU A 102 1.21 -14.15 6.37
CA LEU A 102 -0.18 -14.28 5.93
C LEU A 102 -1.00 -15.12 6.90
N PHE A 103 -0.40 -16.18 7.46
CA PHE A 103 -1.00 -17.14 8.38
C PHE A 103 -0.06 -17.47 9.55
N PRO A 104 -0.57 -17.97 10.70
CA PRO A 104 0.24 -18.26 11.88
C PRO A 104 1.38 -19.26 11.64
N GLU A 105 1.17 -20.20 10.72
CA GLU A 105 2.09 -21.30 10.40
C GLU A 105 2.15 -21.53 8.88
N GLY A 106 3.21 -22.19 8.40
CA GLY A 106 3.40 -22.57 7.00
C GLY A 106 4.61 -21.92 6.32
N ASP A 107 5.38 -22.71 5.58
CA ASP A 107 6.66 -22.32 4.97
C ASP A 107 6.52 -21.23 3.88
N GLY A 108 5.31 -21.04 3.34
CA GLY A 108 4.98 -20.03 2.33
C GLY A 108 4.30 -18.77 2.87
N SER A 109 4.22 -18.59 4.20
CA SER A 109 3.43 -17.51 4.83
C SER A 109 4.13 -16.15 4.86
N LYS A 110 5.47 -16.14 4.88
CA LYS A 110 6.25 -14.89 4.99
C LYS A 110 6.14 -14.06 3.73
N ARG A 111 6.00 -12.75 3.91
CA ARG A 111 5.99 -11.76 2.83
C ARG A 111 6.94 -10.62 3.15
N GLU A 112 7.56 -10.10 2.10
CA GLU A 112 8.32 -8.87 2.10
C GLU A 112 7.87 -8.03 0.92
N MET A 113 7.37 -6.83 1.20
CA MET A 113 6.87 -5.90 0.20
C MET A 113 7.65 -4.60 0.27
N VAL A 114 8.12 -4.11 -0.87
CA VAL A 114 8.90 -2.87 -0.93
C VAL A 114 8.08 -1.79 -1.62
N TRP A 115 7.81 -0.73 -0.89
CA TRP A 115 7.07 0.43 -1.35
C TRP A 115 8.04 1.56 -1.67
N SER A 116 7.92 2.13 -2.87
CA SER A 116 8.63 3.35 -3.26
C SER A 116 7.71 4.56 -3.06
N LEU A 117 8.20 5.57 -2.36
CA LEU A 117 7.46 6.78 -2.04
C LEU A 117 8.22 8.01 -2.52
N LYS A 118 7.46 9.06 -2.83
CA LYS A 118 7.96 10.39 -3.15
C LYS A 118 7.07 11.44 -2.47
N LYS A 119 7.67 12.53 -2.01
CA LYS A 119 6.95 13.70 -1.47
C LYS A 119 6.25 14.51 -2.56
#